data_AF-A0A965Z126-F1
#
_entry.id   AF-A0A965Z126-F1
#
_cell.length_a   1.000
_cell.length_b   1.000
_cell.length_c   1.000
_cell.angle_alpha   90.00
_cell.angle_beta   90.00
_cell.angle_gamma   90.00
#
_symmetry.space_group_name_H-M   'P 1'
#
loop_
_entity.id
_entity.type
_entity.pdbx_description
1 polymer ?
#
loop_
_entity_poly.entity_id
_entity_poly.type
_entity_poly.pdbx_seq_one_letter_code
_entity_poly.pdbx_strand_id
1 'polypeptide(L)'
;MSRLQARNRSSVCHMKSRYSAMFSCLSGIFILEGFGDGCHDTRNFSLNLPQKYNNMLKYHIIESGYFLGDGGVMFGPVPKKYWSAKYRVDEKNMCEMSLRCLFIETDTRRILVDAGLGNKHEARLKFFQPYNQRDMVEEIRKIGYEPEEVTDVILTHLHFDHCGASTVLNAKNEAEPTFPNATYRVSLSQWKNYRNPTLFEKGSFFPENIEPVYDAGQLQ
;
A
#
# COMPACT_ATOMS: atom_id res chain seq x y z
N MET A 1 -32.73 -30.51 -50.55
CA MET A 1 -32.75 -30.73 -49.09
C MET A 1 -31.38 -31.30 -48.72
N SER A 2 -30.51 -30.77 -47.88
CA SER A 2 -30.57 -29.73 -46.84
C SER A 2 -29.18 -29.10 -46.68
N ARG A 3 -29.18 -27.84 -46.21
CA ARG A 3 -28.04 -26.94 -46.03
C ARG A 3 -27.10 -27.35 -44.90
N LEU A 4 -25.88 -26.81 -44.98
CA LEU A 4 -24.88 -26.71 -43.92
C LEU A 4 -25.49 -26.41 -42.54
N GLN A 5 -24.99 -27.10 -41.51
CA GLN A 5 -24.91 -26.55 -40.16
C GLN A 5 -23.51 -26.79 -39.61
N ALA A 6 -22.73 -25.71 -39.59
CA ALA A 6 -21.56 -25.56 -38.75
C ALA A 6 -22.01 -25.63 -37.28
N ARG A 7 -21.47 -26.58 -36.51
CA ARG A 7 -21.61 -26.56 -35.05
C ARG A 7 -20.59 -25.59 -34.48
N ASN A 8 -21.12 -24.51 -33.88
CA ASN A 8 -20.40 -23.49 -33.15
C ASN A 8 -19.46 -24.09 -32.08
N ARG A 9 -18.16 -23.83 -32.23
CA ARG A 9 -17.20 -23.83 -31.12
C ARG A 9 -17.28 -22.46 -30.44
N SER A 10 -18.19 -22.29 -29.50
CA SER A 10 -18.27 -21.05 -28.70
C SER A 10 -18.88 -21.31 -27.32
N SER A 11 -18.11 -21.92 -26.42
CA SER A 11 -18.46 -21.92 -24.99
C SER A 11 -17.28 -22.06 -24.02
N VAL A 12 -16.03 -22.00 -24.50
CA VAL A 12 -14.83 -22.13 -23.62
C VAL A 12 -14.06 -20.80 -23.48
N CYS A 13 -14.58 -19.68 -23.99
CA CYS A 13 -13.87 -18.39 -24.00
C CYS A 13 -14.48 -17.29 -23.12
N HIS A 14 -15.37 -17.61 -22.17
CA HIS A 14 -15.99 -16.62 -21.28
C HIS A 14 -15.74 -16.83 -19.78
N MET A 15 -14.88 -17.79 -19.41
CA MET A 15 -14.56 -18.07 -18.00
C MET A 15 -13.15 -17.63 -17.57
N LYS A 16 -12.37 -16.98 -18.47
CA LYS A 16 -11.00 -16.53 -18.16
C LYS A 16 -10.88 -15.07 -17.69
N SER A 17 -11.92 -14.23 -17.83
CA SER A 17 -11.78 -12.80 -17.49
C SER A 17 -12.21 -12.41 -16.07
N ARG A 18 -12.81 -13.32 -15.29
CA ARG A 18 -13.29 -13.00 -13.92
C ARG A 18 -12.32 -13.38 -12.81
N TYR A 19 -11.39 -14.31 -13.06
CA TYR A 19 -10.38 -14.71 -12.07
C TYR A 19 -9.08 -13.89 -12.16
N SER A 20 -8.81 -13.21 -13.27
CA SER A 20 -7.60 -12.41 -13.43
C SER A 20 -7.56 -11.16 -12.53
N ALA A 21 -8.73 -10.63 -12.14
CA ALA A 21 -8.82 -9.48 -11.24
C ALA A 21 -8.63 -9.87 -9.75
N MET A 22 -8.83 -11.14 -9.38
CA MET A 22 -8.63 -11.62 -8.01
C MET A 22 -7.16 -11.71 -7.63
N PHE A 23 -6.28 -11.97 -8.60
CA PHE A 23 -4.86 -12.11 -8.29
C PHE A 23 -4.15 -10.76 -8.20
N SER A 24 -4.50 -9.75 -9.01
CA SER A 24 -3.72 -8.51 -9.06
C SER A 24 -3.90 -7.58 -7.85
N CYS A 25 -5.03 -7.63 -7.13
CA CYS A 25 -5.28 -6.70 -6.00
C CYS A 25 -4.58 -7.10 -4.70
N LEU A 26 -4.29 -8.38 -4.46
CA LEU A 26 -3.49 -8.84 -3.31
C LEU A 26 -2.03 -9.17 -3.68
N SER A 27 -1.72 -9.32 -4.97
CA SER A 27 -0.34 -9.46 -5.46
C SER A 27 0.31 -8.12 -5.88
N GLY A 28 -0.40 -7.00 -5.71
CA GLY A 28 0.14 -5.65 -5.88
C GLY A 28 1.08 -5.20 -4.76
N ILE A 29 1.48 -6.11 -3.87
CA ILE A 29 2.62 -5.90 -2.98
C ILE A 29 3.86 -5.88 -3.88
N PHE A 30 4.40 -4.68 -4.12
CA PHE A 30 5.82 -4.58 -4.46
C PHE A 30 6.61 -5.09 -3.24
N ILE A 31 6.79 -6.40 -3.16
CA ILE A 31 7.81 -6.98 -2.30
C ILE A 31 9.12 -6.57 -2.96
N LEU A 32 9.71 -5.47 -2.47
CA LEU A 32 11.14 -5.27 -2.62
C LEU A 32 11.80 -6.45 -1.87
N GLU A 33 12.03 -7.56 -2.58
CA GLU A 33 12.75 -8.71 -2.05
C GLU A 33 14.20 -8.29 -1.77
N GLY A 34 14.44 -7.81 -0.55
CA GLY A 34 15.76 -7.84 0.07
C GLY A 34 15.98 -9.24 0.62
N PHE A 35 16.71 -10.07 -0.13
CA PHE A 35 17.33 -11.26 0.44
C PHE A 35 18.34 -10.83 1.51
N GLY A 36 18.22 -11.37 2.73
CA GLY A 36 19.29 -11.33 3.72
C GLY A 36 18.81 -11.09 5.15
N ASP A 37 19.10 -12.06 6.00
CA ASP A 37 18.90 -12.05 7.45
C ASP A 37 19.33 -10.72 8.13
N GLY A 38 18.48 -10.22 9.04
CA GLY A 38 18.94 -9.47 10.21
C GLY A 38 19.71 -8.16 10.00
N CYS A 39 19.48 -7.40 8.94
CA CYS A 39 20.17 -6.13 8.76
C CYS A 39 19.38 -4.95 9.36
N HIS A 40 19.74 -4.56 10.58
CA HIS A 40 19.34 -3.30 11.23
C HIS A 40 20.03 -2.05 10.61
N ASP A 41 20.56 -2.14 9.39
CA ASP A 41 21.21 -1.03 8.71
C ASP A 41 20.45 -0.68 7.43
N THR A 42 19.54 0.29 7.53
CA THR A 42 18.78 0.84 6.39
C THR A 42 19.57 1.88 5.60
N ARG A 43 20.87 2.01 5.84
CA ARG A 43 21.70 2.97 5.10
C ARG A 43 22.23 2.31 3.84
N ASN A 44 21.58 2.63 2.72
CA ASN A 44 22.03 2.39 1.34
C ASN A 44 21.70 1.00 0.77
N PHE A 45 20.42 0.77 0.46
CA PHE A 45 20.13 0.08 -0.79
C PHE A 45 20.61 1.01 -1.91
N SER A 46 21.31 0.52 -2.95
CA SER A 46 21.69 1.33 -4.12
C SER A 46 21.02 0.77 -5.35
N LEU A 47 20.06 1.49 -5.92
CA LEU A 47 19.58 1.19 -7.27
C LEU A 47 20.76 1.34 -8.24
N ASN A 48 21.06 0.30 -9.02
CA ASN A 48 22.08 0.34 -10.08
C ASN A 48 21.59 1.23 -11.24
N LEU A 49 21.52 2.54 -10.99
CA LEU A 49 21.21 3.56 -11.98
C LEU A 49 22.51 3.99 -12.67
N PRO A 50 22.47 4.34 -13.97
CA PRO A 50 23.60 4.93 -14.66
C PRO A 50 24.17 6.11 -13.87
N GLN A 51 25.50 6.19 -13.75
CA GLN A 51 26.22 7.10 -12.84
C GLN A 51 25.87 8.60 -13.00
N LYS A 52 25.26 9.01 -14.14
CA LYS A 52 24.75 10.36 -14.34
C LYS A 52 23.55 10.75 -13.45
N TYR A 53 22.87 9.78 -12.84
CA TYR A 53 21.69 10.00 -12.00
C TYR A 53 21.98 9.88 -10.49
N ASN A 54 23.16 9.38 -10.11
CA ASN A 54 23.52 9.15 -8.70
C ASN A 54 23.62 10.44 -7.87
N ASN A 55 23.79 11.60 -8.50
CA ASN A 55 23.86 12.89 -7.81
C ASN A 55 22.53 13.65 -7.74
N MET A 56 21.43 13.12 -8.30
CA MET A 56 20.18 13.88 -8.49
C MET A 56 18.96 13.32 -7.75
N LEU A 57 19.06 12.13 -7.16
CA LEU A 57 17.91 11.47 -6.54
C LEU A 57 18.33 10.76 -5.26
N LYS A 58 17.93 11.31 -4.12
CA LYS A 58 18.08 10.65 -2.81
C LYS A 58 16.77 9.96 -2.46
N TYR A 59 16.84 8.86 -1.72
CA TYR A 59 15.66 8.19 -1.22
C TYR A 59 15.90 7.58 0.15
N HIS A 60 14.79 7.40 0.88
CA HIS A 60 14.75 6.83 2.21
C HIS A 60 13.63 5.78 2.25
N ILE A 61 13.93 4.62 2.82
CA ILE A 61 12.89 3.64 3.15
C ILE A 61 12.43 3.96 4.58
N ILE A 62 11.15 4.27 4.72
CA ILE A 62 10.51 4.56 6.00
C ILE A 62 9.70 3.35 6.41
N GLU A 63 10.03 2.76 7.55
CA GLU A 63 9.23 1.68 8.13
C GLU A 63 8.16 2.28 9.04
N SER A 64 6.89 2.19 8.66
CA SER A 64 5.77 2.81 9.37
C SER A 64 5.08 1.88 10.37
N GLY A 65 5.55 0.63 10.48
CA GLY A 65 5.13 -0.33 11.49
C GLY A 65 4.88 -1.71 10.91
N TYR A 66 4.13 -2.53 11.66
CA TYR A 66 3.85 -3.91 11.31
C TYR A 66 2.40 -4.26 11.63
N PHE A 67 1.88 -5.25 10.94
CA PHE A 67 0.64 -5.93 11.30
C PHE A 67 0.74 -7.42 10.96
N LEU A 68 -0.19 -8.20 11.49
CA LEU A 68 -0.32 -9.62 11.24
C LEU A 68 -1.46 -9.89 10.25
N GLY A 69 -1.14 -10.52 9.12
CA GLY A 69 -2.12 -10.97 8.13
C GLY A 69 -2.30 -12.48 8.15
N ASP A 70 -3.53 -12.99 8.01
CA ASP A 70 -3.72 -14.44 7.82
C ASP A 70 -3.04 -14.89 6.52
N GLY A 71 -2.19 -15.91 6.60
CA GLY A 71 -1.42 -16.38 5.45
C GLY A 71 -2.30 -16.96 4.33
N GLY A 72 -3.47 -17.51 4.65
CA GLY A 72 -4.44 -17.96 3.65
C GLY A 72 -5.01 -16.79 2.85
N VAL A 73 -5.26 -15.65 3.49
CA VAL A 73 -5.67 -14.41 2.83
C VAL A 73 -4.53 -13.84 1.97
N MET A 74 -3.31 -13.79 2.50
CA MET A 74 -2.16 -13.17 1.81
C MET A 74 -1.68 -13.97 0.60
N PHE A 75 -1.68 -15.30 0.69
CA PHE A 75 -1.19 -16.18 -0.37
C PHE A 75 -2.31 -16.81 -1.21
N GLY A 76 -3.57 -16.52 -0.88
CA GLY A 76 -4.75 -16.95 -1.61
C GLY A 76 -4.78 -18.47 -1.84
N PRO A 77 -4.92 -18.94 -3.10
CA PRO A 77 -5.04 -20.37 -3.38
C PRO A 77 -3.72 -21.14 -3.30
N VAL A 78 -2.59 -20.48 -3.04
CA VAL A 78 -1.30 -21.16 -2.91
C VAL A 78 -1.32 -22.02 -1.64
N PRO A 79 -1.07 -23.34 -1.71
CA PRO A 79 -1.12 -24.19 -0.54
C PRO A 79 -0.10 -23.78 0.53
N LYS A 80 -0.51 -23.84 1.80
CA LYS A 80 0.33 -23.48 2.97
C LYS A 80 1.74 -24.06 2.93
N LYS A 81 1.86 -25.34 2.54
CA LYS A 81 3.16 -26.02 2.43
C LYS A 81 4.18 -25.28 1.56
N TYR A 82 3.75 -24.56 0.53
CA TYR A 82 4.66 -23.84 -0.36
C TYR A 82 5.06 -22.46 0.17
N TRP A 83 4.10 -21.66 0.62
CA TRP A 83 4.41 -20.29 1.07
C TRP A 83 5.04 -20.27 2.47
N SER A 84 4.64 -21.18 3.37
CA SER A 84 5.22 -21.25 4.74
C SER A 84 6.67 -21.75 4.76
N ALA A 85 7.15 -22.34 3.65
CA ALA A 85 8.56 -22.65 3.49
C ALA A 85 9.44 -21.40 3.25
N LYS A 86 8.83 -20.28 2.86
CA LYS A 86 9.51 -19.02 2.54
C LYS A 86 9.22 -17.89 3.53
N TYR A 87 8.01 -17.88 4.09
CA TYR A 87 7.54 -16.82 4.98
C TYR A 87 7.29 -17.39 6.38
N ARG A 88 7.72 -16.63 7.40
CA ARG A 88 7.46 -16.98 8.80
C ARG A 88 5.96 -16.90 9.06
N VAL A 89 5.44 -17.90 9.77
CA VAL A 89 4.03 -18.00 10.13
C VAL A 89 3.91 -18.56 11.55
N ASP A 90 3.00 -18.01 12.34
CA ASP A 90 2.73 -18.48 13.69
C ASP A 90 1.75 -19.68 13.72
N GLU A 91 1.49 -20.18 14.93
CA GLU A 91 0.56 -21.29 15.17
C GLU A 91 -0.89 -20.96 14.77
N LYS A 92 -1.25 -19.67 14.72
CA LYS A 92 -2.57 -19.16 14.33
C LYS A 92 -2.68 -18.86 12.83
N ASN A 93 -1.68 -19.23 12.03
CA ASN A 93 -1.60 -18.97 10.59
C ASN A 93 -1.36 -17.50 10.23
N MET A 94 -0.86 -16.69 11.16
CA MET A 94 -0.59 -15.27 10.93
C MET A 94 0.85 -15.07 10.43
N CYS A 95 0.99 -14.21 9.43
CA CYS A 95 2.25 -13.77 8.85
C CYS A 95 2.50 -12.31 9.21
N GLU A 96 3.74 -11.98 9.60
CA GLU A 96 4.17 -10.60 9.83
C GLU A 96 4.25 -9.85 8.50
N MET A 97 3.58 -8.70 8.44
CA MET A 97 3.54 -7.79 7.32
C MET A 97 4.21 -6.48 7.73
N SER A 98 5.35 -6.17 7.11
CA SER A 98 6.05 -4.91 7.33
C SER A 98 5.48 -3.81 6.44
N LEU A 99 5.15 -2.67 7.04
CA LEU A 99 4.68 -1.48 6.34
C LEU A 99 5.88 -0.61 6.01
N ARG A 100 6.23 -0.52 4.72
CA ARG A 100 7.35 0.29 4.26
C ARG A 100 6.91 1.26 3.20
N CYS A 101 7.21 2.53 3.44
CA CYS A 101 6.98 3.64 2.55
C CYS A 101 8.31 4.06 1.92
N LEU A 102 8.25 4.67 0.73
CA LEU A 102 9.43 5.19 0.05
C LEU A 102 9.34 6.71 0.00
N PHE A 103 10.34 7.40 0.56
CA PHE A 103 10.48 8.84 0.42
C PHE A 103 11.57 9.14 -0.61
N ILE A 104 11.27 10.02 -1.57
CA ILE A 104 12.16 10.39 -2.67
C ILE A 104 12.34 11.90 -2.66
N GLU A 105 13.59 12.33 -2.63
CA GLU A 105 14.00 13.72 -2.74
C GLU A 105 14.60 13.98 -4.12
N THR A 106 14.12 15.05 -4.75
CA THR A 106 14.76 15.71 -5.87
C THR A 106 14.97 17.18 -5.52
N ASP A 107 15.66 17.94 -6.38
CA ASP A 107 15.91 19.37 -6.16
C ASP A 107 14.61 20.16 -5.87
N THR A 108 13.49 19.75 -6.47
CA THR A 108 12.21 20.49 -6.42
C THR A 108 11.07 19.75 -5.74
N ARG A 109 11.22 18.46 -5.43
CA ARG A 109 10.13 17.60 -4.97
C ARG A 109 10.54 16.71 -3.82
N ARG A 110 9.58 16.46 -2.93
CA ARG A 110 9.68 15.58 -1.77
C ARG A 110 8.47 14.68 -1.83
N ILE A 111 8.69 13.49 -2.39
CA ILE A 111 7.63 12.58 -2.82
C ILE A 111 7.59 11.42 -1.83
N LEU A 112 6.47 11.25 -1.16
CA LEU A 112 6.20 10.07 -0.34
C LEU A 112 5.37 9.08 -1.16
N VAL A 113 5.78 7.81 -1.21
CA VAL A 113 5.02 6.71 -1.81
C VAL A 113 4.46 5.86 -0.69
N ASP A 114 3.13 5.84 -0.60
CA ASP A 114 2.31 5.33 0.50
C ASP A 114 2.61 6.00 1.86
N ALA A 115 1.63 6.01 2.75
CA ALA A 115 1.70 6.62 4.08
C ALA A 115 1.61 5.60 5.23
N GLY A 116 1.47 4.30 4.92
CA GLY A 116 1.37 3.27 5.95
C GLY A 116 0.03 3.28 6.69
N LEU A 117 0.01 2.69 7.88
CA LEU A 117 -1.21 2.40 8.64
C LEU A 117 -1.76 3.58 9.46
N GLY A 118 -0.88 4.44 9.97
CA GLY A 118 -1.23 5.42 10.99
C GLY A 118 -1.74 4.76 12.28
N ASN A 119 -2.45 5.51 13.13
CA ASN A 119 -2.90 5.08 14.47
C ASN A 119 -4.41 5.26 14.72
N LYS A 120 -5.18 5.77 13.74
CA LYS A 120 -6.59 6.14 13.94
C LYS A 120 -7.55 4.95 14.15
N HIS A 121 -7.16 3.74 13.77
CA HIS A 121 -8.09 2.61 13.57
C HIS A 121 -7.80 1.40 14.47
N GLU A 122 -7.12 1.57 15.60
CA GLU A 122 -6.70 0.46 16.47
C GLU A 122 -7.84 -0.54 16.80
N ALA A 123 -9.02 -0.02 17.18
CA ALA A 123 -10.15 -0.87 17.52
C ALA A 123 -10.70 -1.68 16.34
N ARG A 124 -10.77 -1.07 15.15
CA ARG A 124 -11.27 -1.73 13.92
C ARG A 124 -10.26 -2.75 13.39
N LEU A 125 -8.98 -2.52 13.63
CA LEU A 125 -7.87 -3.32 13.12
C LEU A 125 -7.32 -4.33 14.13
N LYS A 126 -7.98 -4.53 15.27
CA LYS A 126 -7.55 -5.46 16.32
C LYS A 126 -7.28 -6.89 15.81
N PHE A 127 -8.02 -7.35 14.80
CA PHE A 127 -7.78 -8.65 14.15
C PHE A 127 -6.37 -8.77 13.57
N PHE A 128 -5.89 -7.68 12.95
CA PHE A 128 -4.57 -7.60 12.35
C PHE A 128 -3.45 -7.33 13.38
N GLN A 129 -3.79 -7.12 14.65
CA GLN A 129 -2.82 -6.94 15.74
C GLN A 129 -1.66 -6.00 15.36
N PRO A 130 -1.93 -4.74 14.95
CA PRO A 130 -0.86 -3.83 14.58
C PRO A 130 0.09 -3.55 15.75
N TYR A 131 1.37 -3.38 15.46
CA TYR A 131 2.41 -3.11 16.46
C TYR A 131 3.57 -2.33 15.87
N ASN A 132 4.34 -1.68 16.76
CA ASN A 132 5.45 -0.79 16.39
C ASN A 132 5.06 0.25 15.34
N GLN A 133 3.81 0.72 15.37
CA GLN A 133 3.31 1.78 14.50
C GLN A 133 4.15 3.03 14.74
N ARG A 134 4.63 3.64 13.65
CA ARG A 134 5.41 4.86 13.72
C ARG A 134 4.59 6.04 13.24
N ASP A 135 4.80 7.18 13.88
CA ASP A 135 4.22 8.44 13.44
C ASP A 135 4.98 8.92 12.20
N MET A 136 4.27 9.04 11.07
CA MET A 136 4.87 9.46 9.81
C MET A 136 5.45 10.87 9.86
N VAL A 137 4.89 11.77 10.66
CA VAL A 137 5.44 13.12 10.83
C VAL A 137 6.82 13.03 11.48
N GLU A 138 6.94 12.21 12.53
CA GLU A 138 8.22 12.02 13.22
C GLU A 138 9.24 11.26 12.35
N GLU A 139 8.82 10.28 11.55
CA GLU A 139 9.72 9.62 10.61
C GLU A 139 10.22 10.56 9.50
N ILE A 140 9.39 11.50 9.03
CA ILE A 140 9.79 12.53 8.06
C ILE A 140 10.79 13.52 8.71
N ARG A 141 10.56 13.93 9.96
CA ARG A 141 11.52 14.75 10.72
C ARG A 141 12.86 14.07 10.92
N LYS A 142 12.88 12.77 11.18
CA LYS A 142 14.13 11.99 11.33
C LYS A 142 15.01 11.99 10.09
N ILE A 143 14.43 12.15 8.90
CA ILE A 143 15.19 12.25 7.64
C ILE A 143 15.49 13.71 7.24
N GLY A 144 15.16 14.68 8.11
CA GLY A 144 15.56 16.08 7.98
C GLY A 144 14.57 17.00 7.28
N TYR A 145 13.29 16.60 7.20
CA TYR A 145 12.22 17.39 6.57
C TYR A 145 11.06 17.63 7.52
N GLU A 146 10.32 18.71 7.31
CA GLU A 146 9.03 18.96 7.95
C GLU A 146 7.88 18.41 7.09
N PRO A 147 6.73 18.04 7.68
CA PRO A 147 5.57 17.52 6.93
C PRO A 147 5.04 18.54 5.89
N GLU A 148 5.20 19.84 6.14
CA GLU A 148 4.86 20.92 5.21
C GLU A 148 5.74 20.93 3.94
N GLU A 149 6.92 20.30 3.97
CA GLU A 149 7.84 20.25 2.84
C GLU A 149 7.55 19.10 1.88
N VAL A 150 6.72 18.14 2.29
CA VAL A 150 6.27 17.05 1.42
C VAL A 150 5.40 17.63 0.31
N THR A 151 5.85 17.46 -0.94
CA THR A 151 5.19 18.05 -2.11
C THR A 151 4.13 17.13 -2.69
N ASP A 152 4.35 15.81 -2.61
CA ASP A 152 3.45 14.82 -3.17
C ASP A 152 3.37 13.59 -2.29
N VAL A 153 2.18 13.01 -2.22
CA VAL A 153 1.94 11.68 -1.66
C VAL A 153 1.34 10.82 -2.76
N ILE A 154 2.09 9.86 -3.27
CA ILE A 154 1.62 8.91 -4.28
C ILE A 154 1.10 7.68 -3.54
N LEU A 155 -0.20 7.45 -3.63
CA LEU A 155 -0.85 6.28 -3.04
C LEU A 155 -0.96 5.20 -4.10
N THR A 156 -0.30 4.06 -3.87
CA THR A 156 -0.40 2.89 -4.75
C THR A 156 -1.86 2.43 -4.81
N HIS A 157 -2.51 2.42 -3.66
CA HIS A 157 -3.94 2.21 -3.52
C HIS A 157 -4.46 2.67 -2.15
N LEU A 158 -5.79 2.65 -1.98
CA LEU A 158 -6.48 3.26 -0.83
C LEU A 158 -6.81 2.30 0.33
N HIS A 159 -6.14 1.16 0.43
CA HIS A 159 -6.31 0.30 1.61
C HIS A 159 -5.71 0.94 2.86
N PHE A 160 -6.25 0.57 4.02
CA PHE A 160 -5.91 1.12 5.32
C PHE A 160 -4.41 1.04 5.67
N ASP A 161 -3.70 0.04 5.17
CA ASP A 161 -2.28 -0.21 5.37
C ASP A 161 -1.36 0.64 4.47
N HIS A 162 -1.93 1.29 3.45
CA HIS A 162 -1.20 2.15 2.52
C HIS A 162 -1.53 3.64 2.69
N CYS A 163 -2.79 3.99 2.94
CA CYS A 163 -3.23 5.38 3.08
C CYS A 163 -3.63 5.76 4.51
N GLY A 164 -3.42 4.86 5.48
CA GLY A 164 -3.79 5.03 6.86
C GLY A 164 -3.23 6.30 7.52
N ALA A 165 -1.96 6.63 7.29
CA ALA A 165 -1.37 7.88 7.80
C ALA A 165 -1.45 9.05 6.81
N SER A 166 -2.29 8.97 5.77
CA SER A 166 -2.55 10.13 4.88
C SER A 166 -3.26 11.27 5.62
N THR A 167 -3.95 10.95 6.71
CA THR A 167 -4.58 11.89 7.63
C THR A 167 -4.19 11.60 9.08
N VAL A 168 -4.23 12.61 9.93
CA VAL A 168 -4.07 12.53 11.38
C VAL A 168 -5.31 13.09 12.08
N LEU A 169 -5.52 12.75 13.35
CA LEU A 169 -6.57 13.35 14.17
C LEU A 169 -6.01 14.57 14.88
N ASN A 170 -6.67 15.71 14.72
CA ASN A 170 -6.31 16.93 15.43
C ASN A 170 -6.80 16.91 16.90
N ALA A 171 -6.53 17.98 17.64
CA ALA A 171 -6.93 18.10 19.06
C ALA A 171 -8.45 18.03 19.30
N LYS A 172 -9.27 18.24 18.26
CA LYS A 172 -10.73 18.12 18.29
C LYS A 172 -11.23 16.74 17.83
N ASN A 173 -10.31 15.81 17.57
CA ASN A 173 -10.60 14.48 17.05
C ASN A 173 -11.22 14.49 15.64
N GLU A 174 -10.87 15.50 14.85
CA GLU A 174 -11.24 15.63 13.44
C GLU A 174 -10.06 15.19 12.57
N ALA A 175 -10.34 14.46 11.49
CA ALA A 175 -9.30 13.99 10.59
C ALA A 175 -8.89 15.11 9.62
N GLU A 176 -7.58 15.37 9.52
CA GLU A 176 -7.00 16.35 8.61
C GLU A 176 -5.79 15.77 7.87
N PRO A 177 -5.43 16.28 6.68
CA PRO A 177 -4.29 15.80 5.91
C PRO A 177 -2.98 15.90 6.69
N THR A 178 -2.22 14.80 6.77
CA THR A 178 -0.92 14.75 7.48
C THR A 178 0.11 15.66 6.85
N PHE A 179 0.06 15.83 5.53
CA PHE A 179 0.99 16.64 4.76
C PHE A 179 0.22 17.81 4.12
N PRO A 180 0.12 18.96 4.81
CA PRO A 180 -0.86 20.00 4.48
C PRO A 180 -0.58 20.73 3.15
N ASN A 181 0.64 20.68 2.64
CA ASN A 181 1.01 21.28 1.34
C ASN A 181 1.11 20.26 0.20
N ALA A 182 0.97 18.97 0.50
CA ALA A 182 1.18 17.93 -0.49
C ALA A 182 0.00 17.82 -1.45
N THR A 183 0.29 17.47 -2.71
CA THR A 183 -0.73 16.90 -3.60
C THR A 183 -0.75 15.39 -3.44
N TYR A 184 -1.89 14.85 -3.03
CA TYR A 184 -2.11 13.40 -2.93
C TYR A 184 -2.55 12.89 -4.29
N ARG A 185 -1.91 11.83 -4.76
CA ARG A 185 -2.11 11.27 -6.10
C ARG A 185 -2.56 9.83 -6.01
N VAL A 186 -3.67 9.52 -6.67
CA VAL A 186 -4.15 8.14 -6.79
C VAL A 186 -4.66 7.89 -8.20
N SER A 187 -4.55 6.65 -8.68
CA SER A 187 -5.13 6.34 -9.99
C SER A 187 -6.64 6.58 -10.00
N LEU A 188 -7.16 7.15 -11.09
CA LEU A 188 -8.60 7.34 -11.26
C LEU A 188 -9.38 6.01 -11.17
N SER A 189 -8.77 4.91 -11.62
CA SER A 189 -9.34 3.57 -11.46
C SER A 189 -9.51 3.21 -9.99
N GLN A 190 -8.50 3.47 -9.15
CA GLN A 190 -8.60 3.15 -7.74
C GLN A 190 -9.54 4.09 -6.99
N TRP A 191 -9.61 5.36 -7.37
CA TRP A 191 -10.62 6.27 -6.83
C TRP A 191 -12.05 5.80 -7.12
N LYS A 192 -12.31 5.35 -8.37
CA LYS A 192 -13.61 4.78 -8.74
C LYS A 192 -13.93 3.50 -7.96
N ASN A 193 -12.94 2.63 -7.76
CA ASN A 193 -13.09 1.43 -6.95
C ASN A 193 -13.41 1.77 -5.49
N TYR A 194 -12.68 2.70 -4.89
CA TYR A 194 -12.94 3.19 -3.54
C TYR A 194 -14.37 3.73 -3.36
N ARG A 195 -14.89 4.51 -4.34
CA ARG A 195 -16.26 5.05 -4.30
C ARG A 195 -17.34 3.98 -4.55
N ASN A 196 -17.01 2.88 -5.21
CA ASN A 196 -17.94 1.78 -5.47
C ASN A 196 -17.23 0.42 -5.30
N PRO A 197 -16.92 0.03 -4.05
CA PRO A 197 -16.01 -1.06 -3.78
C PRO A 197 -16.66 -2.42 -3.97
N THR A 198 -15.84 -3.41 -4.33
CA THR A 198 -16.26 -4.80 -4.30
C THR A 198 -16.49 -5.28 -2.86
N LEU A 199 -17.24 -6.37 -2.69
CA LEU A 199 -17.46 -6.98 -1.36
C LEU A 199 -16.16 -7.37 -0.65
N PHE A 200 -15.10 -7.69 -1.41
CA PHE A 200 -13.82 -8.14 -0.88
C PHE A 200 -12.91 -6.98 -0.45
N GLU A 201 -13.03 -5.80 -1.07
CA GLU A 201 -12.17 -4.65 -0.78
C GLU A 201 -12.81 -3.66 0.19
N LYS A 202 -14.15 -3.66 0.30
CA LYS A 202 -14.88 -2.73 1.17
C LYS A 202 -14.38 -2.74 2.62
N GLY A 203 -13.95 -3.91 3.13
CA GLY A 203 -13.41 -4.05 4.48
C GLY A 203 -12.08 -3.33 4.71
N SER A 204 -11.38 -2.96 3.63
CA SER A 204 -10.07 -2.33 3.69
C SER A 204 -10.10 -0.82 3.43
N PHE A 205 -11.24 -0.25 3.07
CA PHE A 205 -11.40 1.18 2.79
C PHE A 205 -12.00 1.92 3.98
N PHE A 206 -11.24 2.85 4.56
CA PHE A 206 -11.68 3.69 5.67
C PHE A 206 -11.80 5.14 5.21
N PRO A 207 -13.01 5.72 5.20
CA PRO A 207 -13.22 7.09 4.69
C PRO A 207 -12.36 8.14 5.38
N GLU A 208 -12.10 7.97 6.68
CA GLU A 208 -11.32 8.91 7.48
C GLU A 208 -9.85 9.04 7.01
N ASN A 209 -9.36 8.10 6.19
CA ASN A 209 -8.00 8.12 5.64
C ASN A 209 -7.86 8.97 4.38
N ILE A 210 -8.94 9.24 3.64
CA ILE A 210 -8.83 9.87 2.31
C ILE A 210 -9.91 10.92 2.01
N GLU A 211 -11.11 10.83 2.58
CA GLU A 211 -12.13 11.88 2.39
C GLU A 211 -11.64 13.25 2.86
N PRO A 212 -10.96 13.42 4.02
CA PRO A 212 -10.47 14.74 4.41
C PRO A 212 -9.46 15.33 3.42
N VAL A 213 -8.67 14.48 2.77
CA VAL A 213 -7.71 14.90 1.72
C VAL A 213 -8.45 15.35 0.47
N TYR A 214 -9.53 14.64 0.10
CA TYR A 214 -10.40 15.03 -1.01
C TYR A 214 -11.14 16.34 -0.71
N ASP A 215 -11.72 16.47 0.49
CA ASP A 215 -12.46 17.66 0.93
C ASP A 215 -11.57 18.90 1.04
N ALA A 216 -10.30 18.73 1.41
CA ALA A 216 -9.29 19.78 1.38
C ALA A 216 -8.83 20.18 -0.04
N GLY A 217 -9.30 19.49 -1.09
CA GLY A 217 -8.91 19.74 -2.47
C GLY A 217 -7.49 19.29 -2.82
N GLN A 218 -6.89 18.41 -2.00
CA GLN A 218 -5.51 17.95 -2.17
C GLN A 218 -5.40 16.63 -2.96
N LEU A 219 -6.50 15.94 -3.24
CA LEU A 219 -6.51 14.67 -3.98
C LEU A 219 -6.65 14.88 -5.50
N GLN A 220 -5.75 14.28 -6.29
CA GLN A 220 -5.71 14.30 -7.76
C GLN A 220 -5.59 12.90 -8.38
#